data_AF-A0A3M1GPB3-F1
#
_entry.id   AF-A0A3M1GPB3-F1
#
_cell.length_a   1.000
_cell.length_b   1.000
_cell.length_c   1.000
_cell.angle_alpha   90.00
_cell.angle_beta   90.00
_cell.angle_gamma   90.00
#
_symmetry.space_group_name_H-M   'P 1'
#
loop_
_entity.id
_entity.type
_entity.pdbx_description
1 polymer ?
#
loop_
_entity_poly.entity_id
_entity_poly.type
_entity_poly.pdbx_seq_one_letter_code
_entity_poly.pdbx_strand_id
1 'polypeptide(L)' 'MVVGGCELRFLVRGARSLKDKRRVARSLKERIAASFGVAVAEVGEQDKWQSLVLG' A
#
# COMPACT_ATOMS: atom_id res chain seq x y z
N MET A 1 -17.15 20.50 -2.11
CA MET A 1 -15.86 19.79 -2.27
C MET A 1 -16.17 18.30 -2.28
N VAL A 2 -15.83 17.59 -3.35
CA VAL A 2 -16.05 16.14 -3.47
C VAL A 2 -14.71 15.46 -3.23
N VAL A 3 -14.64 14.56 -2.25
CA VAL A 3 -13.45 13.76 -1.96
C VAL A 3 -13.76 12.31 -2.32
N GLY A 4 -13.01 11.77 -3.28
CA GLY A 4 -13.06 10.35 -3.64
C GLY A 4 -11.91 9.61 -2.95
N GLY A 5 -12.21 8.48 -2.32
CA GLY A 5 -11.24 7.56 -1.75
C GLY A 5 -11.38 6.18 -2.37
N CYS A 6 -10.31 5.40 -2.37
CA CYS A 6 -10.32 4.02 -2.83
C CYS A 6 -9.43 3.20 -1.89
N GLU A 7 -9.96 2.07 -1.40
CA GLU A 7 -9.16 1.10 -0.65
C GLU A 7 -8.79 -0.06 -1.58
N LEU A 8 -7.50 -0.37 -1.65
CA LEU A 8 -6.95 -1.44 -2.46
C LEU A 8 -6.23 -2.46 -1.57
N ARG A 9 -6.65 -3.73 -1.68
CA ARG A 9 -6.02 -4.84 -0.98
C ARG A 9 -5.14 -5.64 -1.94
N PHE A 10 -3.86 -5.74 -1.61
CA PHE A 10 -2.87 -6.49 -2.34
C PHE A 10 -2.39 -7.69 -1.53
N LEU A 11 -2.13 -8.79 -2.23
CA LEU A 11 -1.53 -10.00 -1.67
C LEU A 11 -0.05 -10.05 -2.07
N VAL A 12 0.86 -9.84 -1.12
CA VAL A 12 2.30 -9.82 -1.38
C VAL A 12 2.87 -11.23 -1.18
N ARG A 13 2.67 -12.09 -2.18
CA ARG A 13 3.11 -13.51 -2.14
C ARG A 13 4.63 -13.70 -1.96
N GLY A 14 5.43 -12.70 -2.31
CA GLY A 14 6.90 -12.75 -2.22
C GLY A 14 7.49 -12.20 -0.91
N ALA A 15 6.69 -11.59 -0.04
CA ALA A 15 7.19 -11.04 1.21
C ALA A 15 7.44 -12.15 2.22
N ARG A 16 8.70 -12.32 2.63
CA ARG A 16 9.12 -13.28 3.67
C ARG A 16 9.44 -12.59 5.00
N SER A 17 9.32 -11.28 5.05
CA SER A 17 9.56 -10.46 6.23
C SER A 17 8.72 -9.19 6.22
N LEU A 18 8.52 -8.58 7.40
CA LEU A 18 7.87 -7.28 7.52
C LEU A 18 8.67 -6.16 6.81
N LYS A 19 10.00 -6.30 6.72
CA LYS A 19 10.85 -5.36 5.97
C LYS A 19 10.57 -5.42 4.47
N ASP A 20 10.42 -6.62 3.90
CA ASP A 20 10.11 -6.79 2.48
C ASP A 20 8.76 -6.18 2.15
N LYS A 21 7.75 -6.42 3.00
CA LYS A 21 6.45 -5.77 2.87
C LYS A 21 6.59 -4.25 2.86
N ARG A 22 7.33 -3.66 3.80
CA ARG A 22 7.55 -2.20 3.87
C ARG A 22 8.22 -1.67 2.60
N ARG A 23 9.16 -2.40 2.02
CA ARG A 23 9.81 -2.03 0.75
C ARG A 23 8.82 -2.01 -0.40
N VAL A 24 7.99 -3.05 -0.53
CA VAL A 24 6.95 -3.15 -1.57
C VAL A 24 5.89 -2.06 -1.38
N ALA A 25 5.40 -1.87 -0.15
CA ALA A 25 4.42 -0.84 0.19
C ALA A 25 4.92 0.57 -0.13
N ARG A 26 6.19 0.87 0.19
CA ARG A 26 6.81 2.16 -0.14
C ARG A 26 6.88 2.39 -1.65
N SER A 27 7.35 1.40 -2.41
CA SER A 27 7.44 1.50 -3.86
C SER A 27 6.08 1.71 -4.54
N LEU A 28 5.03 1.00 -4.06
CA LEU A 28 3.66 1.19 -4.53
C LEU A 28 3.14 2.59 -4.20
N LYS A 29 3.32 3.06 -2.97
CA LYS A 29 2.90 4.40 -2.54
C LYS A 29 3.56 5.49 -3.37
N GLU A 30 4.88 5.42 -3.55
CA GLU A 30 5.63 6.39 -4.37
C GLU A 30 5.14 6.38 -5.83
N ARG A 31 4.89 5.20 -6.41
CA ARG A 31 4.42 5.08 -7.81
C ARG A 31 3.00 5.61 -8.00
N ILE A 32 2.09 5.32 -7.07
CA ILE A 32 0.69 5.80 -7.12
C ILE A 32 0.65 7.32 -6.93
N ALA A 33 1.37 7.84 -5.93
CA ALA A 33 1.47 9.27 -5.69
C ALA A 33 2.06 10.01 -6.90
N ALA A 34 3.11 9.46 -7.53
CA ALA A 34 3.70 10.05 -8.73
C ALA A 34 2.81 9.97 -9.98
N SER A 35 2.00 8.91 -10.12
CA SER A 35 1.18 8.71 -11.34
C SER A 35 -0.16 9.45 -11.29
N PHE A 36 -0.78 9.55 -10.11
CA PHE A 36 -2.13 10.10 -9.95
C PHE A 36 -2.18 11.37 -9.10
N GLY A 37 -1.09 11.75 -8.42
CA GLY A 37 -1.07 12.91 -7.53
C GLY A 37 -1.96 12.75 -6.29
N VAL A 38 -2.30 11.51 -5.90
CA VAL A 38 -3.19 11.21 -4.77
C VAL A 38 -2.40 10.97 -3.48
N ALA A 39 -3.02 11.28 -2.35
CA ALA A 39 -2.55 10.83 -1.06
C ALA A 39 -2.81 9.32 -0.93
N VAL A 40 -1.81 8.57 -0.46
CA VAL A 40 -1.90 7.12 -0.26
C VAL A 40 -1.19 6.72 1.02
N ALA A 41 -1.88 5.98 1.86
CA ALA A 41 -1.43 5.49 3.15
C ALA A 41 -1.61 3.96 3.23
N GLU A 42 -0.91 3.33 4.17
CA GLU A 42 -1.18 1.94 4.51
C GLU A 42 -2.18 1.94 5.67
N VAL A 43 -3.38 1.41 5.43
CA VAL A 43 -4.53 1.54 6.34
C VAL A 43 -4.84 0.27 7.12
N GLY A 44 -4.16 -0.86 6.83
CA GLY A 44 -4.44 -2.12 7.53
C GLY A 44 -3.42 -3.24 7.34
N GLU A 45 -3.62 -4.31 8.10
CA GLU A 45 -2.87 -5.58 8.04
C GLU A 45 -1.35 -5.43 8.25
N GLN A 46 -0.91 -4.45 9.05
CA GLN A 46 0.51 -4.17 9.29
C GLN A 46 1.29 -5.37 9.86
N ASP A 47 0.62 -6.26 10.60
CA ASP A 47 1.23 -7.45 11.19
C ASP A 47 1.33 -8.64 10.22
N LYS A 48 0.60 -8.62 9.11
CA LYS A 48 0.66 -9.66 8.07
C LYS A 48 1.57 -9.21 6.94
N TRP A 49 2.75 -9.82 6.82
CA TRP A 49 3.69 -9.54 5.73
C TRP A 49 3.15 -9.86 4.32
N GLN A 50 2.16 -10.74 4.21
CA GLN A 50 1.58 -11.21 2.94
C GLN A 50 0.35 -10.41 2.52
N SER A 51 -0.13 -9.50 3.35
CA SER A 51 -1.31 -8.67 3.07
C SER A 51 -0.93 -7.21 3.18
N LEU A 52 -1.29 -6.43 2.17
CA LEU A 52 -1.04 -4.99 2.12
C LEU A 52 -2.35 -4.29 1.76
N VAL A 53 -2.80 -3.39 2.62
CA VAL A 53 -4.00 -2.59 2.38
C VAL A 53 -3.57 -1.13 2.23
N LEU A 54 -3.84 -0.55 1.07
CA LEU A 54 -3.57 0.86 0.76
C LEU A 54 -4.89 1.62 0.63
N GLY A 55 -4.92 2.85 1.14
CA GLY A 55 -6.08 3.75 1.11
C GLY A 55 -5.69 5.21 1.22
#